data_AF-A0A8S2TMK0-F1
#
_entry.id   AF-A0A8S2TMK0-F1
#
_cell.length_a   1.000
_cell.length_b   1.000
_cell.length_c   1.000
_cell.angle_alpha   90.00
_cell.angle_beta   90.00
_cell.angle_gamma   90.00
#
_symmetry.space_group_name_H-M   'P 1'
#
loop_
_entity.id
_entity.type
_entity.pdbx_description
1 polymer ?
#
loop_
_entity_poly.entity_id
_entity_poly.type
_entity_poly.pdbx_seq_one_letter_code
_entity_poly.pdbx_strand_id
1 'polypeptide(L)'
;SRRFSSTQWNSSVPGGESDLRGDGALQRKSPLGSMLEQTCAGALSFLRRNYTRDLTNVDVAVTGIPLDLATTYRPGARFGPPAIRQASAQVEKKEMLS
;
A
#
# COMPACT_ATOMS: atom_id res chain seq x y z
N SER A 1 2.04 29.40 -28.87
CA SER A 1 2.53 28.03 -28.58
C SER A 1 3.60 28.10 -27.50
N ARG A 2 3.28 27.70 -26.26
CA ARG A 2 4.30 27.58 -25.20
C ARG A 2 4.72 26.11 -25.15
N ARG A 3 5.91 25.82 -25.69
CA ARG A 3 6.55 24.50 -25.58
C ARG A 3 6.91 24.30 -24.11
N PHE A 4 6.24 23.36 -23.46
CA PHE A 4 6.62 22.88 -22.12
C PHE A 4 7.91 22.09 -22.28
N SER A 5 9.01 22.60 -21.73
CA SER A 5 10.32 21.94 -21.76
C SER A 5 10.28 20.72 -20.84
N SER A 6 10.40 19.52 -21.42
CA SER A 6 10.41 18.24 -20.71
C SER A 6 11.78 17.87 -20.13
N THR A 7 12.71 18.83 -20.00
CA THR A 7 14.12 18.51 -19.76
C THR A 7 14.60 19.13 -18.45
N GLN A 8 14.14 18.61 -17.31
CA GLN A 8 14.85 18.65 -16.03
C GLN A 8 14.08 17.89 -14.93
N TRP A 9 14.18 16.55 -14.95
CA TRP A 9 13.89 15.71 -13.77
C TRP A 9 14.86 14.53 -13.76
N ASN A 10 16.16 14.83 -13.59
CA ASN A 10 17.13 13.83 -13.16
C ASN A 10 17.47 14.12 -11.70
N SER A 11 16.85 13.39 -10.78
CA SER A 11 17.33 13.25 -9.41
C SER A 11 17.87 11.84 -9.22
N SER A 12 18.93 11.50 -9.94
CA SER A 12 19.69 10.27 -9.71
C SER A 12 20.56 10.46 -8.47
N VAL A 13 20.00 10.19 -7.29
CA VAL A 13 20.78 9.90 -6.08
C VAL A 13 21.05 8.39 -6.09
N PRO A 14 22.32 7.94 -6.13
CA PRO A 14 22.60 6.52 -6.25
C PRO A 14 22.39 5.82 -4.90
N GLY A 15 21.46 4.86 -4.85
CA GLY A 15 21.50 3.76 -3.86
C GLY A 15 20.69 3.90 -2.57
N GLY A 16 19.52 4.56 -2.58
CA GLY A 16 18.60 4.59 -1.43
C GLY A 16 17.19 4.15 -1.81
N GLU A 17 16.47 3.57 -0.86
CA GLU A 17 15.06 3.10 -0.90
C GLU A 17 14.02 4.16 -1.38
N SER A 18 14.48 5.35 -1.73
CA SER A 18 13.73 6.55 -2.08
C SER A 18 13.30 6.68 -3.56
N ASP A 19 13.69 5.76 -4.44
CA ASP A 19 13.37 5.84 -5.89
C ASP A 19 12.27 4.87 -6.34
N LEU A 20 11.78 4.03 -5.44
CA LEU A 20 10.62 3.22 -5.73
C LEU A 20 9.38 4.15 -5.74
N ARG A 21 8.81 4.37 -6.93
CA ARG A 21 7.56 5.10 -7.12
C ARG A 21 6.49 4.10 -7.52
N GLY A 22 5.59 3.80 -6.61
CA GLY A 22 4.52 2.86 -6.87
C GLY A 22 4.83 1.44 -6.39
N ASP A 23 3.78 0.72 -5.99
CA ASP A 23 3.85 -0.68 -5.56
C ASP A 23 4.81 -0.98 -4.40
N GLY A 24 5.00 -0.02 -3.48
CA GLY A 24 5.87 -0.18 -2.31
C GLY A 24 5.53 -1.40 -1.45
N ALA A 25 4.26 -1.83 -1.39
CA ALA A 25 3.86 -3.05 -0.68
C ALA A 25 4.52 -4.34 -1.24
N LEU A 26 4.98 -4.34 -2.48
CA LEU A 26 5.63 -5.50 -3.11
C LEU A 26 7.15 -5.32 -3.22
N GLN A 27 7.61 -4.08 -3.38
CA GLN A 27 9.01 -3.79 -3.73
C GLN A 27 9.87 -3.44 -2.51
N ARG A 28 9.25 -3.01 -1.41
CA ARG A 28 9.97 -2.55 -0.21
C ARG A 28 10.68 -3.72 0.46
N LYS A 29 11.95 -3.51 0.81
CA LYS A 29 12.79 -4.55 1.43
C LYS A 29 12.63 -4.56 2.95
N SER A 30 12.45 -3.39 3.55
CA SER A 30 12.21 -3.26 4.98
C SER A 30 10.70 -3.29 5.29
N PRO A 31 10.27 -3.92 6.41
CA PRO A 31 8.87 -3.81 6.87
C PRO A 31 8.53 -2.41 7.40
N LEU A 32 9.56 -1.62 7.70
CA LEU A 32 9.45 -0.27 8.23
C LEU A 32 9.37 0.78 7.12
N GLY A 33 8.95 1.97 7.50
CA GLY A 33 8.82 3.10 6.59
C GLY A 33 7.52 3.09 5.82
N SER A 34 7.35 4.10 4.99
CA SER A 34 6.14 4.34 4.23
C SER A 34 6.53 5.05 2.95
N MET A 35 5.76 4.88 1.88
CA MET A 35 6.08 5.45 0.57
C MET A 35 4.92 6.23 -0.03
N LEU A 36 5.23 7.29 -0.78
CA LEU A 36 4.24 7.99 -1.59
C LEU A 36 3.68 7.06 -2.68
N GLU A 37 2.39 6.74 -2.56
CA GLU A 37 1.63 6.00 -3.56
C GLU A 37 0.53 6.88 -4.18
N GLN A 38 0.20 6.62 -5.44
CA GLN A 38 -1.03 7.17 -6.01
C GLN A 38 -2.23 6.49 -5.35
N THR A 39 -3.18 7.27 -4.83
CA THR A 39 -4.31 6.74 -4.04
C THR A 39 -5.17 5.74 -4.81
N CYS A 40 -5.30 5.92 -6.14
CA CYS A 40 -6.10 5.07 -7.01
C CYS A 40 -5.31 3.96 -7.73
N ALA A 41 -4.00 3.85 -7.52
CA ALA A 41 -3.15 2.89 -8.20
C ALA A 41 -2.25 2.11 -7.22
N GLY A 42 -1.53 1.13 -7.72
CA GLY A 42 -0.59 0.32 -6.97
C GLY A 42 -1.21 -0.82 -6.13
N ALA A 43 -0.36 -1.60 -5.48
CA ALA A 43 -0.75 -2.79 -4.72
C ALA A 43 -1.61 -2.48 -3.48
N LEU A 44 -2.76 -3.15 -3.39
CA LEU A 44 -3.76 -2.97 -2.34
C LEU A 44 -3.53 -3.93 -1.16
N SER A 45 -2.41 -3.74 -0.46
CA SER A 45 -2.27 -4.28 0.89
C SER A 45 -2.94 -3.36 1.90
N PHE A 46 -3.10 -3.84 3.13
CA PHE A 46 -3.58 -3.00 4.22
C PHE A 46 -2.57 -1.88 4.49
N LEU A 47 -3.01 -0.61 4.38
CA LEU A 47 -2.18 0.60 4.57
C LEU A 47 -0.84 0.58 3.78
N ARG A 48 -0.82 -0.04 2.60
CA ARG A 48 0.37 -0.25 1.74
C ARG A 48 1.58 -0.87 2.45
N ARG A 49 1.32 -1.66 3.51
CA ARG A 49 2.32 -2.48 4.19
C ARG A 49 2.78 -3.65 3.31
N ASN A 50 3.92 -4.22 3.65
CA ASN A 50 4.54 -5.24 2.80
C ASN A 50 3.64 -6.49 2.71
N TYR A 51 3.46 -7.00 1.50
CA TYR A 51 2.86 -8.31 1.28
C TYR A 51 3.95 -9.37 1.47
N THR A 52 4.01 -9.96 2.65
CA THR A 52 4.92 -11.06 2.94
C THR A 52 4.24 -12.10 3.84
N ARG A 53 4.79 -13.32 3.82
CA ARG A 53 4.48 -14.37 4.79
C ARG A 53 5.62 -14.57 5.80
N ASP A 54 6.74 -13.89 5.59
CA ASP A 54 7.84 -13.85 6.54
C ASP A 54 7.47 -12.91 7.69
N LEU A 55 7.57 -13.43 8.92
CA LEU A 55 7.21 -12.72 10.14
C LEU A 55 8.45 -12.34 10.96
N THR A 56 9.66 -12.54 10.42
CA THR A 56 10.88 -12.08 11.08
C THR A 56 10.88 -10.56 11.22
N ASN A 57 11.15 -10.07 12.43
CA ASN A 57 11.18 -8.63 12.75
C ASN A 57 9.86 -7.87 12.46
N VAL A 58 8.72 -8.55 12.58
CA VAL A 58 7.38 -7.94 12.44
C VAL A 58 6.70 -7.89 13.81
N ASP A 59 6.26 -6.70 14.23
CA ASP A 59 5.51 -6.54 15.48
C ASP A 59 4.04 -6.95 15.34
N VAL A 60 3.43 -6.64 14.19
CA VAL A 60 2.00 -6.87 13.93
C VAL A 60 1.80 -7.41 12.52
N ALA A 61 1.10 -8.54 12.42
CA ALA A 61 0.69 -9.14 11.16
C ALA A 61 -0.81 -8.91 10.92
N VAL A 62 -1.16 -8.37 9.75
CA VAL A 62 -2.56 -8.20 9.34
C VAL A 62 -2.95 -9.33 8.38
N THR A 63 -3.89 -10.16 8.82
CA THR A 63 -4.47 -11.24 8.01
C THR A 63 -5.98 -11.07 7.90
N GLY A 64 -6.55 -11.53 6.79
CA GLY A 64 -7.98 -11.47 6.53
C GLY A 64 -8.56 -12.86 6.38
N ILE A 65 -9.65 -13.15 7.09
CA ILE A 65 -10.38 -14.42 6.98
C ILE A 65 -11.70 -14.15 6.21
N PRO A 66 -11.82 -14.53 4.93
CA PRO A 66 -13.01 -14.27 4.14
C PRO A 66 -14.09 -15.32 4.42
N LEU A 67 -14.77 -15.20 5.57
CA LEU A 67 -15.80 -16.16 6.01
C LEU A 67 -17.11 -15.44 6.33
N ASP A 68 -18.23 -16.04 5.90
CA ASP A 68 -19.58 -15.61 6.27
C ASP A 68 -20.57 -16.78 6.46
N LEU A 69 -20.08 -18.01 6.64
CA LEU A 69 -20.91 -19.20 6.86
C LEU A 69 -21.73 -19.16 8.16
N ALA A 70 -21.30 -18.39 9.14
CA ALA A 70 -22.00 -18.20 10.41
C ALA A 70 -23.05 -17.06 10.36
N THR A 71 -23.28 -16.42 9.21
CA THR A 71 -24.26 -15.34 9.10
C THR A 71 -25.69 -15.88 9.08
N THR A 72 -26.58 -15.30 9.90
CA THR A 72 -28.00 -15.70 9.99
C THR A 72 -28.95 -14.81 9.18
N TYR A 73 -28.46 -13.70 8.62
CA TYR A 73 -29.29 -12.73 7.91
C TYR A 73 -28.69 -12.31 6.56
N ARG A 74 -27.87 -11.24 6.53
CA ARG A 74 -27.28 -10.72 5.29
C ARG A 74 -25.87 -11.29 5.11
N PRO A 75 -25.65 -12.19 4.13
CA PRO A 75 -24.31 -12.66 3.80
C PRO A 75 -23.50 -11.56 3.10
N GLY A 76 -22.18 -11.72 3.01
CA GLY A 76 -21.29 -10.76 2.35
C GLY A 76 -20.05 -10.36 3.15
N ALA A 77 -19.95 -10.77 4.43
CA ALA A 77 -18.77 -10.48 5.25
C ALA A 77 -17.47 -11.07 4.66
N ARG A 78 -17.56 -12.10 3.81
CA ARG A 78 -16.42 -12.64 3.05
C ARG A 78 -15.72 -11.60 2.17
N PHE A 79 -16.42 -10.55 1.75
CA PHE A 79 -15.88 -9.44 0.96
C PHE A 79 -15.27 -8.33 1.83
N GLY A 80 -15.38 -8.43 3.16
CA GLY A 80 -14.83 -7.47 4.11
C GLY A 80 -13.31 -7.30 4.00
N PRO A 81 -12.49 -8.38 4.08
CA PRO A 81 -11.04 -8.24 4.00
C PRO A 81 -10.53 -7.49 2.75
N PRO A 82 -10.97 -7.81 1.51
CA PRO A 82 -10.56 -7.02 0.35
C PRO A 82 -11.10 -5.59 0.36
N ALA A 83 -12.34 -5.36 0.83
CA ALA A 83 -12.92 -4.02 0.92
C ALA A 83 -12.17 -3.10 1.92
N ILE A 84 -11.77 -3.63 3.08
CA ILE A 84 -11.00 -2.88 4.08
C ILE A 84 -9.61 -2.51 3.54
N ARG A 85 -8.94 -3.41 2.81
CA ARG A 85 -7.66 -3.09 2.17
C ARG A 85 -7.80 -1.95 1.17
N GLN A 86 -8.85 -1.98 0.33
CA GLN A 86 -9.16 -0.90 -0.60
C GLN A 86 -9.43 0.43 0.09
N ALA A 87 -10.27 0.44 1.13
CA ALA A 87 -10.59 1.65 1.88
C ALA A 87 -9.35 2.25 2.59
N SER A 88 -8.43 1.39 3.04
CA SER A 88 -7.22 1.83 3.76
C SER A 88 -6.23 2.63 2.89
N ALA A 89 -6.33 2.55 1.56
CA ALA A 89 -5.44 3.26 0.64
C ALA A 89 -5.52 4.80 0.77
N GLN A 90 -6.64 5.35 1.25
CA GLN A 90 -6.77 6.78 1.50
C GLN A 90 -6.17 7.21 2.84
N VAL A 91 -6.20 6.32 3.84
CA VAL A 91 -5.77 6.64 5.22
C VAL A 91 -4.26 6.81 5.29
N GLU A 92 -3.49 5.93 4.64
CA GLU A 92 -2.02 6.03 4.63
C GLU A 92 -1.53 7.37 4.07
N LYS A 93 -2.14 7.88 3.00
CA LYS A 93 -1.78 9.18 2.41
C LYS A 93 -1.95 10.33 3.40
N LYS A 94 -2.98 10.27 4.25
CA LYS A 94 -3.25 11.32 5.24
C LYS A 94 -2.11 11.42 6.26
N GLU A 95 -1.60 10.28 6.73
CA GLU A 95 -0.51 10.20 7.70
C GLU A 95 0.84 10.70 7.15
N MET A 96 1.05 10.69 5.83
CA MET A 96 2.28 11.25 5.22
C MET A 96 2.27 12.74 5.00
N LEU A 97 1.08 13.33 4.87
CA LEU A 97 0.90 14.73 4.51
C LEU A 97 0.63 15.63 5.73
N SER A 98 0.61 15.04 6.93
CA SER A 98 0.54 15.72 8.23
C SER A 98 1.91 15.75 8.90
#